data_AF-A0A7Y9ZMQ6-F1
#
_entry.id   AF-A0A7Y9ZMQ6-F1
#
_cell.length_a   1.000
_cell.length_b   1.000
_cell.length_c   1.000
_cell.angle_alpha   90.00
_cell.angle_beta   90.00
_cell.angle_gamma   90.00
#
_symmetry.space_group_name_H-M   'P 1'
#
loop_
_entity.id
_entity.type
_entity.pdbx_description
1 polymer ?
#
loop_
_entity_poly.entity_id
_entity_poly.type
_entity_poly.pdbx_seq_one_letter_code
_entity_poly.pdbx_strand_id
1 'polypeptide(L)'
;MERTGLLTDRYELTMLDSFVRDGSVDRPAVFEAFARRLPDGRRYGMLGGLGRLLDAIEAFTFDDDDVRWLQEEGVVSEQTAAWLRDFRFRGDVDGYREGDLYFPGSPVLAVTGTLGECLLLETIVLSILNHDTAIASAAARMVDAAKGRPIIEMGSRRTHEEAAVATARAAYLAGFGSTSNLAAGRRHGVPTAGTAAHAFTLAHDTEADAFRSQVEALGAGTTLLVDTYDIAQGIRTAVEVAGPALGAVRLDSGDLAEESHKARVLLDSLGATSTRIVVTSDLDEFVIAALADAPIDGYGVGTRVATGSGHPTASMVYKLVAIADGDGEPMRPVAKKSKDKASVGGRKHPYREYDAGGILRAEWFTGQDSPTPGPDARPVQVPLVRGGEVVHRPTLDEVRAFAASTLTSLPADARGVAAGPPYLTTTLREDSAMTDTKRALIVVDVQNDFVEGGSLGVAGGREVAGRISEHLAGHAADYAVIAASRDWHHAGDSNGGHFHEPGEDPNYVTTWPVHCVQGEAGSEYAPELETGAVTHHVVKGMGVPAYSAFEGVTDAGERLLDVLKAAGVTEVDVTGIATDYCVRATALDAREAGFGVRLLAGLHAGVAPESSAAALDELATAGVEVQR
;
A
#
# COMPACT_ATOMS: atom_id res chain seq x y z
N MET A 1 -9.80 35.04 8.79
CA MET A 1 -8.59 34.21 8.63
C MET A 1 -7.56 35.04 7.89
N GLU A 2 -6.27 34.81 8.11
CA GLU A 2 -5.22 35.44 7.31
C GLU A 2 -5.33 34.94 5.86
N ARG A 3 -5.17 35.83 4.87
CA ARG A 3 -5.26 35.47 3.45
C ARG A 3 -4.07 34.59 3.06
N THR A 4 -4.28 33.66 2.15
CA THR A 4 -3.27 32.67 1.76
C THR A 4 -2.76 32.82 0.32
N GLY A 5 -3.22 33.84 -0.43
CA GLY A 5 -2.90 33.99 -1.86
C GLY A 5 -1.39 34.12 -2.17
N LEU A 6 -0.61 34.71 -1.27
CA LEU A 6 0.86 34.79 -1.42
C LEU A 6 1.62 33.56 -0.89
N LEU A 7 0.94 32.55 -0.34
CA LEU A 7 1.54 31.27 0.05
C LEU A 7 1.67 30.34 -1.17
N THR A 8 2.28 30.87 -2.23
CA THR A 8 2.44 30.23 -3.54
C THR A 8 3.84 30.48 -4.08
N ASP A 9 4.28 29.62 -5.00
CA ASP A 9 5.52 29.86 -5.72
C ASP A 9 5.34 30.88 -6.85
N ARG A 10 6.38 31.69 -7.13
CA ARG A 10 6.36 32.69 -8.20
C ARG A 10 6.04 32.11 -9.59
N TYR A 11 6.46 30.87 -9.85
CA TYR A 11 6.23 30.25 -11.17
C TYR A 11 4.75 30.00 -11.44
N GLU A 12 3.93 29.80 -10.39
CA GLU A 12 2.48 29.66 -10.54
C GLU A 12 1.85 30.94 -11.10
N LEU A 13 2.21 32.09 -10.55
CA LEU A 13 1.74 33.40 -11.04
C LEU A 13 2.29 33.74 -12.43
N THR A 14 3.49 33.26 -12.75
CA THR A 14 4.09 33.43 -14.09
C THR A 14 3.35 32.60 -15.15
N MET A 15 2.96 31.37 -14.82
CA MET A 15 2.13 30.52 -15.69
C MET A 15 0.70 31.07 -15.80
N LEU A 16 0.10 31.49 -14.69
CA LEU A 16 -1.20 32.15 -14.69
C LEU A 16 -1.21 33.36 -15.63
N ASP A 17 -0.21 34.23 -15.55
CA ASP A 17 -0.11 35.40 -16.43
C ASP A 17 -0.07 35.03 -17.90
N SER A 18 0.59 33.92 -18.23
CA SER A 18 0.64 33.39 -19.60
C SER A 18 -0.74 32.87 -20.05
N PHE A 19 -1.43 32.11 -19.18
CA PHE A 19 -2.76 31.57 -19.49
C PHE A 19 -3.85 32.63 -19.57
N VAL A 20 -3.74 33.70 -18.77
CA VAL A 20 -4.65 34.85 -18.86
C VAL A 20 -4.47 35.58 -20.19
N ARG A 21 -3.22 35.75 -20.64
CA ARG A 21 -2.90 36.44 -21.90
C ARG A 21 -3.24 35.62 -23.15
N ASP A 22 -3.07 34.30 -23.11
CA ASP A 22 -3.41 33.43 -24.24
C ASP A 22 -4.89 32.97 -24.24
N GLY A 23 -5.63 33.29 -23.19
CA GLY A 23 -7.07 33.01 -23.04
C GLY A 23 -7.40 31.58 -22.62
N SER A 24 -6.41 30.78 -22.22
CA SER A 24 -6.63 29.40 -21.75
C SER A 24 -6.95 29.28 -20.26
N VAL A 25 -6.83 30.36 -19.49
CA VAL A 25 -7.04 30.38 -18.03
C VAL A 25 -8.39 29.79 -17.58
N ASP A 26 -9.44 29.96 -18.38
CA ASP A 26 -10.80 29.53 -18.04
C ASP A 26 -11.14 28.12 -18.55
N ARG A 27 -10.19 27.40 -19.18
CA ARG A 27 -10.45 26.04 -19.68
C ARG A 27 -10.76 25.08 -18.52
N PRO A 28 -11.82 24.25 -18.61
CA PRO A 28 -12.07 23.19 -17.64
C PRO A 28 -10.86 22.27 -17.46
N ALA A 29 -10.45 22.03 -16.22
CA ALA A 29 -9.28 21.25 -15.88
C ALA A 29 -9.47 20.43 -14.59
N VAL A 30 -8.80 19.29 -14.53
CA VAL A 30 -8.70 18.44 -13.34
C VAL A 30 -7.24 18.25 -12.95
N PHE A 31 -6.93 18.54 -11.69
CA PHE A 31 -5.65 18.24 -11.07
C PHE A 31 -5.82 17.23 -9.94
N GLU A 32 -4.82 16.37 -9.76
CA GLU A 32 -4.82 15.36 -8.70
C GLU A 32 -3.58 15.44 -7.83
N ALA A 33 -3.77 15.29 -6.51
CA ALA A 33 -2.70 15.06 -5.55
C ALA A 33 -2.57 13.57 -5.24
N PHE A 34 -1.34 13.03 -5.33
CA PHE A 34 -1.05 11.63 -5.00
C PHE A 34 0.43 11.43 -4.67
N ALA A 35 0.76 10.34 -3.97
CA ALA A 35 2.15 9.91 -3.76
C ALA A 35 2.52 8.81 -4.76
N ARG A 36 3.67 8.93 -5.43
CA ARG A 36 4.18 7.87 -6.34
C ARG A 36 4.74 6.65 -5.60
N ARG A 37 5.22 6.89 -4.39
CA ARG A 37 5.84 5.91 -3.51
C ARG A 37 5.66 6.39 -2.07
N LEU A 38 5.71 5.47 -1.12
CA LEU A 38 5.83 5.81 0.28
C LEU A 38 7.30 6.04 0.63
N PRO A 39 7.60 6.78 1.72
CA PRO A 39 8.92 6.79 2.30
C PRO A 39 9.43 5.37 2.60
N ASP A 40 10.73 5.15 2.44
CA ASP A 40 11.34 3.82 2.54
C ASP A 40 11.00 3.14 3.88
N GLY A 41 10.57 1.88 3.82
CA GLY A 41 10.17 1.10 5.00
C GLY A 41 8.73 1.34 5.48
N ARG A 42 7.98 2.32 4.96
CA ARG A 42 6.57 2.52 5.30
C ARG A 42 5.66 1.59 4.49
N ARG A 43 4.81 0.86 5.21
CA ARG A 43 3.79 -0.05 4.66
C ARG A 43 2.53 0.68 4.18
N TYR A 44 2.21 1.84 4.76
CA TYR A 44 1.06 2.67 4.42
C TYR A 44 1.39 4.13 4.75
N GLY A 45 0.56 5.06 4.28
CA GLY A 45 0.49 6.41 4.85
C GLY A 45 -0.90 6.73 5.37
N MET A 46 -1.00 7.68 6.30
CA MET A 46 -2.25 8.20 6.85
C MET A 46 -2.41 9.66 6.46
N LEU A 47 -3.46 9.97 5.71
CA LEU A 47 -3.75 11.31 5.22
C LEU A 47 -4.01 12.27 6.38
N GLY A 48 -3.24 13.36 6.45
CA GLY A 48 -3.42 14.44 7.41
C GLY A 48 -3.45 15.79 6.70
N GLY A 49 -4.04 16.79 7.36
CA GLY A 49 -4.01 18.20 6.95
C GLY A 49 -5.23 18.66 6.17
N LEU A 50 -6.20 17.80 5.88
CA LEU A 50 -7.36 18.16 5.07
C LEU A 50 -8.20 19.28 5.69
N GLY A 51 -8.46 19.24 7.01
CA GLY A 51 -9.18 20.34 7.67
C GLY A 51 -8.45 21.69 7.53
N ARG A 52 -7.11 21.69 7.63
CA ARG A 52 -6.30 22.91 7.40
C ARG A 52 -6.30 23.34 5.93
N LEU A 53 -6.26 22.38 5.01
CA LEU A 53 -6.29 22.64 3.58
C LEU A 53 -7.61 23.30 3.16
N LEU A 54 -8.74 22.79 3.64
CA LEU A 54 -10.07 23.32 3.31
C LEU A 54 -10.23 24.77 3.79
N ASP A 55 -9.80 25.06 5.02
CA ASP A 55 -9.75 26.44 5.50
C ASP A 55 -8.82 27.30 4.62
N ALA A 56 -7.64 26.78 4.25
CA ALA A 56 -6.68 27.51 3.42
C ALA A 56 -7.20 27.80 1.99
N ILE A 57 -7.99 26.90 1.39
CA ILE A 57 -8.65 27.10 0.09
C ILE A 57 -9.68 28.22 0.18
N GLU A 58 -10.52 28.25 1.23
CA GLU A 58 -11.50 29.33 1.42
C GLU A 58 -10.85 30.71 1.61
N ALA A 59 -9.69 30.77 2.26
CA ALA A 59 -8.94 32.01 2.44
C ALA A 59 -8.01 32.37 1.27
N PHE A 60 -7.95 31.52 0.23
CA PHE A 60 -7.07 31.72 -0.91
C PHE A 60 -7.57 32.87 -1.78
N THR A 61 -7.15 34.07 -1.42
CA THR A 61 -7.56 35.33 -2.03
C THR A 61 -6.39 36.31 -1.98
N PHE A 62 -6.44 37.31 -2.85
CA PHE A 62 -5.48 38.40 -2.92
C PHE A 62 -6.19 39.69 -2.55
N ASP A 63 -5.54 40.56 -1.79
CA ASP A 63 -6.04 41.93 -1.57
C ASP A 63 -5.36 42.96 -2.48
N ASP A 64 -5.80 44.21 -2.37
CA ASP A 64 -5.30 45.30 -3.22
C ASP A 64 -3.81 45.57 -3.02
N ASP A 65 -3.27 45.31 -1.82
CA ASP A 65 -1.86 45.51 -1.53
C ASP A 65 -1.02 44.36 -2.12
N ASP A 66 -1.50 43.11 -2.00
CA ASP A 66 -0.89 41.95 -2.65
C ASP A 66 -0.80 42.16 -4.16
N VAL A 67 -1.94 42.52 -4.80
CA VAL A 67 -2.02 42.70 -6.25
C VAL A 67 -1.17 43.88 -6.71
N ARG A 68 -1.20 45.00 -5.99
CA ARG A 68 -0.36 46.17 -6.33
C ARG A 68 1.12 45.79 -6.30
N TRP A 69 1.56 45.11 -5.26
CA TRP A 69 2.95 44.68 -5.13
C TRP A 69 3.37 43.73 -6.27
N LEU A 70 2.52 42.74 -6.60
CA LEU A 70 2.78 41.82 -7.71
C LEU A 70 2.91 42.54 -9.07
N GLN A 71 2.13 43.61 -9.28
CA GLN A 71 2.25 44.44 -10.48
C GLN A 71 3.51 45.30 -10.50
N GLU A 72 3.83 45.96 -9.38
CA GLU A 72 5.02 46.82 -9.25
C GLU A 72 6.32 46.04 -9.44
N GLU A 73 6.39 44.81 -8.93
CA GLU A 73 7.52 43.90 -9.11
C GLU A 73 7.55 43.19 -10.47
N GLY A 74 6.57 43.48 -11.35
CA GLY A 74 6.46 42.89 -12.68
C GLY A 74 6.27 41.38 -12.67
N VAL A 75 5.65 40.84 -11.61
CA VAL A 75 5.32 39.40 -11.51
C VAL A 75 4.10 39.09 -12.37
N VAL A 76 3.11 39.98 -12.39
CA VAL A 76 1.86 39.82 -13.16
C VAL A 76 1.57 41.05 -14.01
N SER A 77 0.88 40.83 -15.13
CA SER A 77 0.40 41.92 -16.00
C SER A 77 -0.84 42.63 -15.44
N GLU A 78 -1.21 43.75 -16.06
CA GLU A 78 -2.46 44.45 -15.72
C GLU A 78 -3.70 43.57 -15.88
N GLN A 79 -3.75 42.75 -16.94
CA GLN A 79 -4.86 41.82 -17.18
C GLN A 79 -4.95 40.76 -16.08
N THR A 80 -3.81 40.18 -15.69
CA THR A 80 -3.75 39.16 -14.63
C THR A 80 -4.02 39.76 -13.25
N ALA A 81 -3.61 41.00 -13.02
CA ALA A 81 -3.94 41.72 -11.79
C ALA A 81 -5.44 41.97 -11.65
N ALA A 82 -6.14 42.29 -12.74
CA ALA A 82 -7.60 42.37 -12.72
C ALA A 82 -8.22 41.01 -12.38
N TRP A 83 -7.73 39.93 -12.99
CA TRP A 83 -8.16 38.56 -12.69
C TRP A 83 -7.95 38.19 -11.21
N LEU A 84 -6.80 38.52 -10.62
CA LEU A 84 -6.49 38.20 -9.22
C LEU A 84 -7.36 38.95 -8.21
N ARG A 85 -7.78 40.20 -8.51
CA ARG A 85 -8.68 40.96 -7.62
C ARG A 85 -10.04 40.29 -7.49
N ASP A 86 -10.55 39.73 -8.59
CA ASP A 86 -11.85 39.06 -8.64
C ASP A 86 -11.77 37.56 -8.28
N PHE A 87 -10.55 37.02 -8.11
CA PHE A 87 -10.32 35.61 -7.89
C PHE A 87 -11.04 35.11 -6.63
N ARG A 88 -11.88 34.10 -6.81
CA ARG A 88 -12.36 33.21 -5.75
C ARG A 88 -12.39 31.81 -6.35
N PHE A 89 -12.00 30.80 -5.58
CA PHE A 89 -12.13 29.42 -6.02
C PHE A 89 -13.62 29.05 -6.10
N ARG A 90 -14.08 28.61 -7.28
CA ARG A 90 -15.47 28.18 -7.56
C ARG A 90 -15.56 26.72 -7.97
N GLY A 91 -14.44 26.02 -8.00
CA GLY A 91 -14.37 24.62 -8.39
C GLY A 91 -14.91 23.66 -7.33
N ASP A 92 -14.81 22.37 -7.68
CA ASP A 92 -15.12 21.24 -6.82
C ASP A 92 -13.83 20.57 -6.34
N VAL A 93 -13.86 20.05 -5.12
CA VAL A 93 -12.78 19.21 -4.58
C VAL A 93 -13.37 17.91 -4.06
N ASP A 94 -12.81 16.80 -4.52
CA ASP A 94 -13.06 15.45 -4.02
C ASP A 94 -11.79 14.91 -3.39
N GLY A 95 -11.89 14.13 -2.31
CA GLY A 95 -10.71 13.60 -1.67
C GLY A 95 -11.02 12.55 -0.63
N TYR A 96 -9.97 11.92 -0.13
CA TYR A 96 -10.09 10.95 0.95
C TYR A 96 -10.42 11.71 2.23
N ARG A 97 -11.11 11.07 3.16
CA ARG A 97 -11.36 11.66 4.47
C ARG A 97 -10.03 11.83 5.22
N GLU A 98 -9.92 12.87 6.03
CA GLU A 98 -8.76 13.01 6.91
C GLU A 98 -8.67 11.81 7.86
N GLY A 99 -7.48 11.27 8.10
CA GLY A 99 -7.29 10.02 8.85
C GLY A 99 -7.43 8.74 8.02
N ASP A 100 -7.80 8.84 6.74
CA ASP A 100 -7.82 7.67 5.86
C ASP A 100 -6.40 7.21 5.51
N LEU A 101 -6.28 5.93 5.17
CA LEU A 101 -5.04 5.36 4.66
C LEU A 101 -4.84 5.74 3.20
N TYR A 102 -3.59 5.77 2.73
CA TYR A 102 -3.27 5.86 1.31
C TYR A 102 -2.03 5.03 1.00
N PHE A 103 -1.90 4.72 -0.28
CA PHE A 103 -0.87 3.85 -0.84
C PHE A 103 -0.22 4.54 -2.05
N PRO A 104 0.90 4.02 -2.58
CA PRO A 104 1.45 4.51 -3.85
C PRO A 104 0.37 4.47 -4.93
N GLY A 105 0.16 5.61 -5.61
CA GLY A 105 -0.83 5.75 -6.67
C GLY A 105 -2.23 6.18 -6.23
N SER A 106 -2.54 6.23 -4.93
CA SER A 106 -3.82 6.70 -4.41
C SER A 106 -4.07 8.18 -4.81
N PRO A 107 -5.13 8.50 -5.57
CA PRO A 107 -5.51 9.88 -5.87
C PRO A 107 -6.21 10.51 -4.66
N VAL A 108 -5.43 10.94 -3.66
CA VAL A 108 -5.94 11.40 -2.36
C VAL A 108 -6.77 12.69 -2.45
N LEU A 109 -6.55 13.50 -3.48
CA LEU A 109 -7.28 14.74 -3.76
C LEU A 109 -7.47 14.91 -5.27
N ALA A 110 -8.64 15.33 -5.71
CA ALA A 110 -8.94 15.76 -7.07
C ALA A 110 -9.61 17.14 -7.03
N VAL A 111 -9.04 18.10 -7.77
CA VAL A 111 -9.52 19.49 -7.87
C VAL A 111 -10.02 19.71 -9.29
N THR A 112 -11.29 20.07 -9.43
CA THR A 112 -11.96 20.31 -10.71
C THR A 112 -12.44 21.76 -10.77
N GLY A 113 -12.12 22.48 -11.84
CA GLY A 113 -12.44 23.90 -11.98
C GLY A 113 -11.85 24.45 -13.28
N THR A 114 -11.59 25.76 -13.33
CA THR A 114 -10.80 26.30 -14.45
C THR A 114 -9.31 26.00 -14.30
N LEU A 115 -8.56 26.06 -15.41
CA LEU A 115 -7.12 25.86 -15.42
C LEU A 115 -6.42 26.81 -14.43
N GLY A 116 -6.80 28.10 -14.43
CA GLY A 116 -6.24 29.09 -13.50
C GLY A 116 -6.57 28.80 -12.04
N GLU A 117 -7.80 28.44 -11.73
CA GLU A 117 -8.23 28.10 -10.37
C GLU A 117 -7.47 26.88 -9.82
N CYS A 118 -7.42 25.79 -10.59
CA CYS A 118 -6.79 24.55 -10.15
C CYS A 118 -5.26 24.70 -10.02
N LEU A 119 -4.64 25.50 -10.90
CA LEU A 119 -3.19 25.75 -10.92
C LEU A 119 -2.73 26.44 -9.62
N LEU A 120 -3.42 27.51 -9.23
CA LEU A 120 -3.03 28.34 -8.08
C LEU A 120 -2.99 27.59 -6.74
N LEU A 121 -3.69 26.46 -6.64
CA LEU A 121 -3.74 25.67 -5.41
C LEU A 121 -2.55 24.72 -5.23
N GLU A 122 -1.69 24.51 -6.24
CA GLU A 122 -0.61 23.49 -6.19
C GLU A 122 0.29 23.65 -4.95
N THR A 123 0.88 24.83 -4.75
CA THR A 123 1.82 25.05 -3.63
C THR A 123 1.16 24.84 -2.26
N ILE A 124 -0.03 25.40 -2.03
CA ILE A 124 -0.70 25.31 -0.72
C ILE A 124 -1.21 23.89 -0.42
N VAL A 125 -1.73 23.19 -1.45
CA VAL A 125 -2.12 21.77 -1.36
C VAL A 125 -0.91 20.93 -0.99
N LEU A 126 0.20 21.08 -1.72
CA LEU A 126 1.39 20.27 -1.47
C LEU A 126 2.06 20.61 -0.16
N SER A 127 2.12 21.88 0.24
CA SER A 127 2.71 22.29 1.51
C SER A 127 2.01 21.65 2.70
N ILE A 128 0.67 21.75 2.75
CA ILE A 128 -0.14 21.23 3.85
C ILE A 128 -0.17 19.69 3.83
N LEU A 129 -0.52 19.08 2.70
CA LEU A 129 -0.69 17.62 2.65
C LEU A 129 0.64 16.90 2.88
N ASN A 130 1.77 17.41 2.36
CA ASN A 130 3.05 16.75 2.57
C ASN A 130 3.50 16.78 4.03
N HIS A 131 3.36 17.93 4.70
CA HIS A 131 3.75 18.07 6.10
C HIS A 131 2.86 17.22 7.01
N ASP A 132 1.55 17.44 6.99
CA ASP A 132 0.64 16.86 7.96
C ASP A 132 0.52 15.34 7.79
N THR A 133 0.53 14.85 6.55
CA THR A 133 0.53 13.41 6.26
C THR A 133 1.82 12.74 6.71
N ALA A 134 2.97 13.42 6.58
CA ALA A 134 4.24 12.87 7.06
C ALA A 134 4.22 12.66 8.58
N ILE A 135 3.68 13.64 9.32
CA ILE A 135 3.51 13.59 10.77
C ILE A 135 2.47 12.54 11.17
N ALA A 136 1.27 12.58 10.59
CA ALA A 136 0.18 11.66 10.92
C ALA A 136 0.58 10.19 10.71
N SER A 137 1.27 9.90 9.60
CA SER A 137 1.78 8.55 9.31
C SER A 137 2.83 8.08 10.32
N ALA A 138 3.74 8.97 10.77
CA ALA A 138 4.72 8.63 11.81
C ALA A 138 4.04 8.41 13.17
N ALA A 139 3.11 9.30 13.52
CA ALA A 139 2.36 9.22 14.76
C ALA A 139 1.51 7.95 14.84
N ALA A 140 0.83 7.55 13.76
CA ALA A 140 0.06 6.31 13.71
C ALA A 140 0.92 5.06 14.00
N ARG A 141 2.12 5.00 13.43
CA ARG A 141 3.09 3.92 13.70
C ARG A 141 3.57 3.92 15.16
N MET A 142 3.79 5.09 15.75
CA MET A 142 4.15 5.22 17.17
C MET A 142 3.00 4.77 18.08
N VAL A 143 1.75 5.07 17.73
CA VAL A 143 0.55 4.63 18.45
C VAL A 143 0.40 3.11 18.43
N ASP A 144 0.59 2.47 17.26
CA ASP A 144 0.59 1.01 17.14
C ASP A 144 1.74 0.36 17.93
N ALA A 145 2.90 1.01 17.99
CA ALA A 145 4.06 0.56 18.77
C ALA A 145 3.83 0.67 20.28
N ALA A 146 3.11 1.71 20.74
CA ALA A 146 2.87 1.95 22.17
C ALA A 146 1.82 1.00 22.81
N LYS A 147 1.12 0.17 22.02
CA LYS A 147 0.17 -0.86 22.50
C LYS A 147 -0.85 -0.32 23.52
N GLY A 148 -1.40 0.86 23.24
CA GLY A 148 -2.42 1.51 24.06
C GLY A 148 -1.89 2.38 25.20
N ARG A 149 -0.57 2.41 25.43
CA ARG A 149 0.04 3.35 26.37
C ARG A 149 -0.07 4.79 25.82
N PRO A 150 -0.42 5.79 26.65
CA PRO A 150 -0.55 7.16 26.23
C PRO A 150 0.76 7.74 25.68
N ILE A 151 0.64 8.52 24.60
CA ILE A 151 1.75 9.26 24.00
C ILE A 151 1.43 10.75 24.04
N ILE A 152 2.43 11.57 24.37
CA ILE A 152 2.35 13.03 24.44
C ILE A 152 3.25 13.62 23.33
N GLU A 153 2.71 14.54 22.53
CA GLU A 153 3.47 15.30 21.54
C GLU A 153 4.22 16.46 22.22
N MET A 154 5.55 16.48 22.09
CA MET A 154 6.45 17.45 22.76
C MET A 154 7.50 18.07 21.81
N GLY A 155 7.23 18.06 20.51
CA GLY A 155 8.15 18.43 19.43
C GLY A 155 8.15 19.90 19.05
N SER A 156 7.31 20.74 19.65
CA SER A 156 7.16 22.17 19.27
C SER A 156 8.47 22.96 19.20
N ARG A 157 9.47 22.62 20.02
CA ARG A 157 10.80 23.28 20.03
C ARG A 157 11.77 22.80 18.93
N ARG A 158 11.34 21.89 18.06
CA ARG A 158 12.15 21.24 17.02
C ARG A 158 11.67 21.54 15.60
N THR A 159 10.62 22.35 15.47
CA THR A 159 10.02 22.73 14.20
C THR A 159 9.57 24.20 14.23
N HIS A 160 9.12 24.74 13.10
CA HIS A 160 8.67 26.13 12.98
C HIS A 160 7.35 26.37 13.72
N GLU A 161 7.10 27.61 14.11
CA GLU A 161 6.01 28.03 15.00
C GLU A 161 4.61 27.54 14.56
N GLU A 162 4.24 27.72 13.29
CA GLU A 162 2.94 27.22 12.78
C GLU A 162 2.98 25.73 12.44
N ALA A 163 4.14 25.20 12.03
CA ALA A 163 4.34 23.76 11.84
C ALA A 163 4.23 22.98 13.16
N ALA A 164 4.58 23.59 14.30
CA ALA A 164 4.43 23.00 15.62
C ALA A 164 2.95 22.81 15.98
N VAL A 165 2.10 23.79 15.65
CA VAL A 165 0.65 23.70 15.84
C VAL A 165 0.05 22.62 14.93
N ALA A 166 0.46 22.58 13.67
CA ALA A 166 0.05 21.55 12.71
C ALA A 166 0.49 20.16 13.14
N THR A 167 1.74 20.00 13.60
CA THR A 167 2.31 18.75 14.12
C THR A 167 1.49 18.23 15.29
N ALA A 168 1.17 19.08 16.27
CA ALA A 168 0.35 18.70 17.43
C ALA A 168 -1.05 18.22 17.02
N ARG A 169 -1.69 18.91 16.07
CA ARG A 169 -3.00 18.50 15.50
C ARG A 169 -2.90 17.15 14.77
N ALA A 170 -1.87 16.97 13.93
CA ALA A 170 -1.65 15.75 13.15
C ALA A 170 -1.25 14.54 14.02
N ALA A 171 -0.49 14.76 15.10
CA ALA A 171 -0.19 13.69 16.06
C ALA A 171 -1.46 13.29 16.83
N TYR A 172 -2.27 14.26 17.24
CA TYR A 172 -3.53 13.98 17.94
C TYR A 172 -4.54 13.25 17.04
N LEU A 173 -4.72 13.63 15.79
CA LEU A 173 -5.65 12.89 14.91
C LEU A 173 -5.21 11.43 14.73
N ALA A 174 -3.90 11.17 14.68
CA ALA A 174 -3.35 9.84 14.47
C ALA A 174 -3.38 8.93 15.72
N GLY A 175 -3.63 9.49 16.91
CA GLY A 175 -3.84 8.70 18.13
C GLY A 175 -3.09 9.17 19.38
N PHE A 176 -2.22 10.20 19.30
CA PHE A 176 -1.55 10.73 20.51
C PHE A 176 -2.57 11.27 21.51
N GLY A 177 -2.34 11.06 22.81
CA GLY A 177 -3.32 11.42 23.84
C GLY A 177 -3.38 12.90 24.18
N SER A 178 -2.26 13.61 24.05
CA SER A 178 -2.15 15.05 24.36
C SER A 178 -0.94 15.69 23.68
N THR A 179 -0.83 17.02 23.79
CA THR A 179 0.30 17.82 23.29
C THR A 179 0.79 18.80 24.37
N SER A 180 2.05 19.20 24.31
CA SER A 180 2.56 20.37 25.04
C SER A 180 2.27 21.71 24.35
N ASN A 181 1.76 21.69 23.12
CA ASN A 181 1.49 22.90 22.33
C ASN A 181 0.17 23.56 22.73
N LEU A 182 0.26 24.69 23.44
CA LEU A 182 -0.91 25.44 23.91
C LEU A 182 -1.74 26.05 22.77
N ALA A 183 -1.12 26.42 21.66
CA ALA A 183 -1.83 26.99 20.52
C ALA A 183 -2.70 25.92 19.82
N ALA A 184 -2.22 24.68 19.72
CA ALA A 184 -3.02 23.55 19.22
C ALA A 184 -4.20 23.25 20.15
N GLY A 185 -4.00 23.28 21.47
CA GLY A 185 -5.10 23.15 22.42
C GLY A 185 -6.15 24.24 22.27
N ARG A 186 -5.73 25.50 22.11
CA ARG A 186 -6.64 26.63 21.93
C ARG A 186 -7.36 26.62 20.57
N ARG A 187 -6.66 26.31 19.47
CA ARG A 187 -7.20 26.40 18.10
C ARG A 187 -8.01 25.16 17.69
N HIS A 188 -7.64 23.99 18.21
CA HIS A 188 -8.16 22.70 17.72
C HIS A 188 -8.75 21.83 18.83
N GLY A 189 -8.76 22.28 20.10
CA GLY A 189 -9.30 21.53 21.22
C GLY A 189 -8.45 20.33 21.65
N VAL A 190 -7.22 20.21 21.15
CA VAL A 190 -6.31 19.11 21.53
C VAL A 190 -6.02 19.17 23.04
N PRO A 191 -6.19 18.07 23.80
CA PRO A 191 -5.82 18.04 25.21
C PRO A 191 -4.36 18.44 25.41
N THR A 192 -4.11 19.36 26.33
CA THR A 192 -2.77 19.83 26.63
C THR A 192 -2.23 19.22 27.92
N ALA A 193 -0.95 18.88 27.92
CA ALA A 193 -0.25 18.31 29.07
C ALA A 193 1.16 18.90 29.16
N GLY A 194 1.64 19.08 30.40
CA GLY A 194 2.98 19.61 30.66
C GLY A 194 3.42 19.27 32.08
N THR A 195 4.73 19.22 32.27
CA THR A 195 5.39 18.99 33.56
C THR A 195 6.52 20.01 33.71
N ALA A 196 7.39 19.83 34.70
CA ALA A 196 8.63 20.59 34.81
C ALA A 196 9.66 20.23 33.71
N ALA A 197 10.53 21.19 33.40
CA ALA A 197 11.78 21.00 32.68
C ALA A 197 12.96 21.08 33.68
N HIS A 198 14.16 20.60 33.29
CA HIS A 198 15.33 20.66 34.18
C HIS A 198 15.63 22.06 34.72
N ALA A 199 15.37 23.12 33.93
CA ALA A 199 15.54 24.50 34.38
C ALA A 199 14.76 24.83 35.66
N PHE A 200 13.61 24.18 35.89
CA PHE A 200 12.83 24.35 37.11
C PHE A 200 13.57 23.76 38.32
N THR A 201 14.07 22.52 38.21
CA THR A 201 14.86 21.88 39.27
C THR A 201 16.15 22.65 39.55
N LEU A 202 16.88 23.04 38.50
CA LEU A 202 18.15 23.78 38.59
C LEU A 202 18.00 25.20 39.18
N ALA A 203 16.80 25.77 39.19
CA ALA A 203 16.54 27.08 39.76
C ALA A 203 16.31 27.07 41.28
N HIS A 204 16.18 25.89 41.89
CA HIS A 204 16.02 25.73 43.34
C HIS A 204 17.35 25.33 44.00
N ASP A 205 17.49 25.62 45.30
CA ASP A 205 18.69 25.28 46.06
C ASP A 205 18.92 23.76 46.13
N THR A 206 17.84 22.98 46.20
CA THR A 206 17.87 21.51 46.18
C THR A 206 16.76 20.93 45.31
N GLU A 207 16.97 19.69 44.84
CA GLU A 207 15.96 18.92 44.11
C GLU A 207 14.68 18.70 44.95
N ALA A 208 14.83 18.50 46.26
CA ALA A 208 13.71 18.35 47.18
C ALA A 208 12.84 19.62 47.25
N ASP A 209 13.47 20.81 47.20
CA ASP A 209 12.74 22.09 47.20
C ASP A 209 11.96 22.28 45.90
N ALA A 210 12.54 21.90 44.76
CA ALA A 210 11.85 21.90 43.48
C ALA A 210 10.62 20.97 43.49
N PHE A 211 10.79 19.72 43.94
CA PHE A 211 9.68 18.77 44.02
C PHE A 211 8.59 19.24 44.98
N ARG A 212 8.96 19.81 46.13
CA ARG A 212 8.00 20.33 47.11
C ARG A 212 7.19 21.48 46.53
N SER A 213 7.87 22.43 45.88
CA SER A 213 7.25 23.55 45.17
C SER A 213 6.23 23.07 44.13
N GLN A 214 6.58 22.07 43.31
CA GLN A 214 5.66 21.52 42.31
C GLN A 214 4.48 20.75 42.92
N VAL A 215 4.71 19.94 43.95
CA VAL A 215 3.67 19.17 44.64
C VAL A 215 2.70 20.09 45.39
N GLU A 216 3.18 21.16 46.01
CA GLU A 216 2.33 22.18 46.63
C GLU A 216 1.43 22.90 45.61
N ALA A 217 1.96 23.16 44.41
CA ALA A 217 1.23 23.85 43.36
C ALA A 217 0.22 22.95 42.60
N LEU A 218 0.59 21.69 42.31
CA LEU A 218 -0.14 20.81 41.39
C LEU A 218 -0.74 19.57 42.07
N GLY A 219 -0.42 19.34 43.34
CA GLY A 219 -0.81 18.15 44.09
C GLY A 219 0.07 16.92 43.83
N ALA A 220 -0.08 15.91 44.68
CA ALA A 220 0.71 14.66 44.60
C ALA A 220 0.47 13.85 43.31
N GLY A 221 -0.63 14.09 42.59
CA GLY A 221 -0.92 13.44 41.31
C GLY A 221 -0.05 13.90 40.13
N THR A 222 0.88 14.85 40.35
CA THR A 222 1.80 15.37 39.33
C THR A 222 2.83 14.34 38.86
N THR A 223 3.50 14.68 37.75
CA THR A 223 4.71 13.99 37.27
C THR A 223 5.95 14.77 37.67
N LEU A 224 6.90 14.13 38.34
CA LEU A 224 8.18 14.73 38.76
C LEU A 224 9.34 14.27 37.86
N LEU A 225 10.22 15.19 37.47
CA LEU A 225 11.40 14.92 36.65
C LEU A 225 12.58 14.52 37.55
N VAL A 226 12.95 13.23 37.55
CA VAL A 226 13.83 12.65 38.58
C VAL A 226 15.28 12.44 38.15
N ASP A 227 15.63 12.78 36.92
CA ASP A 227 16.94 12.51 36.32
C ASP A 227 17.79 13.77 36.13
N THR A 228 17.57 14.81 36.95
CA THR A 228 18.37 16.05 36.87
C THR A 228 19.81 15.83 37.37
N TYR A 229 20.00 15.00 38.39
CA TYR A 229 21.31 14.71 38.98
C TYR A 229 21.62 13.21 39.03
N ASP A 230 20.78 12.44 39.73
CA ASP A 230 20.88 10.98 39.86
C ASP A 230 19.47 10.39 39.95
N ILE A 231 19.16 9.42 39.08
CA ILE A 231 17.80 8.87 38.96
C ILE A 231 17.33 8.21 40.26
N ALA A 232 18.19 7.39 40.88
CA ALA A 232 17.81 6.64 42.06
C ALA A 232 17.57 7.56 43.26
N GLN A 233 18.44 8.55 43.46
CA GLN A 233 18.25 9.55 44.50
C GLN A 233 17.05 10.45 44.21
N GLY A 234 16.85 10.87 42.95
CA GLY A 234 15.71 11.66 42.54
C GLY A 234 14.37 10.96 42.81
N ILE A 235 14.28 9.66 42.54
CA ILE A 235 13.09 8.86 42.89
C ILE A 235 12.87 8.81 44.40
N ARG A 236 13.91 8.61 45.22
CA ARG A 236 13.78 8.62 46.69
C ARG A 236 13.27 9.97 47.17
N THR A 237 13.86 11.06 46.69
CA THR A 237 13.44 12.43 47.01
C THR A 237 11.99 12.69 46.59
N ALA A 238 11.60 12.25 45.39
CA ALA A 238 10.25 12.40 44.88
C ALA A 238 9.21 11.69 45.75
N VAL A 239 9.48 10.45 46.18
CA VAL A 239 8.57 9.69 47.06
C VAL A 239 8.58 10.25 48.49
N GLU A 240 9.72 10.71 49.00
CA GLU A 240 9.79 11.36 50.32
C GLU A 240 8.92 12.64 50.37
N VAL A 241 8.97 13.45 49.30
CA VAL A 241 8.24 14.72 49.22
C VAL A 241 6.76 14.54 48.90
N ALA A 242 6.42 13.71 47.92
CA ALA A 242 5.05 13.54 47.43
C ALA A 242 4.27 12.41 48.13
N GLY A 243 4.98 11.51 48.83
CA GLY A 243 4.43 10.29 49.39
C GLY A 243 4.25 9.15 48.36
N PRO A 244 3.77 7.97 48.80
CA PRO A 244 3.60 6.80 47.94
C PRO A 244 2.47 6.93 46.91
N ALA A 245 1.67 7.99 47.00
CA ALA A 245 0.59 8.31 46.06
C ALA A 245 1.03 9.25 44.92
N LEU A 246 2.35 9.43 44.72
CA LEU A 246 2.90 10.22 43.62
C LEU A 246 2.32 9.76 42.27
N GLY A 247 1.89 10.70 41.44
CA GLY A 247 1.24 10.39 40.16
C GLY A 247 2.18 9.68 39.18
N ALA A 248 3.35 10.27 38.92
CA ALA A 248 4.35 9.69 38.04
C ALA A 248 5.77 10.23 38.29
N VAL A 249 6.77 9.48 37.84
CA VAL A 249 8.13 9.97 37.61
C VAL A 249 8.42 10.03 36.11
N ARG A 250 9.24 11.00 35.69
CA ARG A 250 9.71 11.14 34.30
C ARG A 250 11.21 10.88 34.20
N LEU A 251 11.59 10.02 33.26
CA LEU A 251 12.98 9.73 32.88
C LEU A 251 13.24 10.31 31.48
N ASP A 252 14.30 11.11 31.32
CA ASP A 252 14.69 11.76 30.05
C ASP A 252 16.05 11.30 29.51
N SER A 253 16.80 10.50 30.28
CA SER A 253 18.19 10.12 30.00
C SER A 253 18.52 8.67 30.43
N GLY A 254 19.67 8.17 29.98
CA GLY A 254 20.15 6.81 30.25
C GLY A 254 19.58 5.75 29.28
N ASP A 255 19.86 4.48 29.56
CA ASP A 255 19.19 3.36 28.89
C ASP A 255 17.78 3.24 29.46
N LEU A 256 16.78 3.71 28.71
CA LEU A 256 15.41 3.80 29.20
C LEU A 256 14.81 2.42 29.57
N ALA A 257 15.25 1.34 28.94
CA ALA A 257 14.80 0.00 29.29
C ALA A 257 15.35 -0.38 30.67
N GLU A 258 16.67 -0.27 30.85
CA GLU A 258 17.33 -0.60 32.11
C GLU A 258 16.87 0.30 33.26
N GLU A 259 16.84 1.62 33.02
CA GLU A 259 16.49 2.62 34.03
C GLU A 259 15.02 2.54 34.44
N SER A 260 14.09 2.22 33.53
CA SER A 260 12.69 2.01 33.92
C SER A 260 12.51 0.76 34.80
N HIS A 261 13.24 -0.33 34.55
CA HIS A 261 13.23 -1.51 35.43
C HIS A 261 13.79 -1.19 36.83
N LYS A 262 14.92 -0.49 36.89
CA LYS A 262 15.50 -0.02 38.17
C LYS A 262 14.53 0.91 38.91
N ALA A 263 13.92 1.85 38.20
CA ALA A 263 12.94 2.79 38.75
C ALA A 263 11.73 2.05 39.32
N ARG A 264 11.17 1.06 38.60
CA ARG A 264 10.04 0.27 39.06
C ARG A 264 10.35 -0.47 40.37
N VAL A 265 11.48 -1.19 40.42
CA VAL A 265 11.93 -1.90 41.62
C VAL A 265 12.10 -0.94 42.80
N LEU A 266 12.69 0.23 42.57
CA LEU A 266 12.91 1.22 43.60
C LEU A 266 11.59 1.82 44.10
N LEU A 267 10.70 2.24 43.21
CA LEU A 267 9.37 2.76 43.57
C LEU A 267 8.59 1.74 44.40
N ASP A 268 8.62 0.47 44.02
CA ASP A 268 7.94 -0.61 44.76
C ASP A 268 8.52 -0.81 46.15
N SER A 269 9.85 -0.76 46.28
CA SER A 269 10.53 -0.86 47.59
C SER A 269 10.21 0.31 48.54
N LEU A 270 9.82 1.46 47.98
CA LEU A 270 9.40 2.65 48.72
C LEU A 270 7.87 2.68 48.98
N GLY A 271 7.14 1.64 48.57
CA GLY A 271 5.68 1.55 48.71
C GLY A 271 4.88 2.35 47.66
N ALA A 272 5.54 2.93 46.66
CA ALA A 272 4.95 3.75 45.61
C ALA A 272 4.53 2.90 44.39
N THR A 273 3.81 1.80 44.63
CA THR A 273 3.51 0.76 43.63
C THR A 273 2.55 1.22 42.53
N SER A 274 1.81 2.31 42.74
CA SER A 274 0.89 2.90 41.75
C SER A 274 1.49 4.06 40.95
N THR A 275 2.70 4.53 41.31
CA THR A 275 3.36 5.64 40.63
C THR A 275 3.76 5.23 39.23
N ARG A 276 3.31 5.97 38.22
CA ARG A 276 3.61 5.68 36.81
C ARG A 276 5.03 6.08 36.41
N ILE A 277 5.58 5.43 35.40
CA ILE A 277 6.86 5.76 34.77
C ILE A 277 6.59 6.31 33.37
N VAL A 278 6.92 7.57 33.16
CA VAL A 278 6.85 8.22 31.83
C VAL A 278 8.27 8.42 31.32
N VAL A 279 8.52 8.11 30.05
CA VAL A 279 9.83 8.36 29.43
C VAL A 279 9.74 9.42 28.35
N THR A 280 10.75 10.28 28.28
CA THR A 280 10.94 11.27 27.23
C THR A 280 12.33 11.09 26.64
N SER A 281 12.48 11.16 25.31
CA SER A 281 13.77 11.15 24.60
C SER A 281 13.54 11.38 23.11
N ASP A 282 14.54 11.14 22.26
CA ASP A 282 14.39 11.02 20.80
C ASP A 282 13.70 9.69 20.42
N LEU A 283 12.54 9.42 21.03
CA LEU A 283 11.71 8.24 20.80
C LEU A 283 11.09 8.29 19.40
N ASP A 284 11.18 7.19 18.67
CA ASP A 284 10.37 6.94 17.48
C ASP A 284 9.64 5.59 17.58
N GLU A 285 8.95 5.18 16.53
CA GLU A 285 8.20 3.93 16.54
C GLU A 285 9.07 2.69 16.80
N PHE A 286 10.36 2.73 16.42
CA PHE A 286 11.28 1.61 16.61
C PHE A 286 11.73 1.53 18.06
N VAL A 287 12.11 2.68 18.64
CA VAL A 287 12.49 2.74 20.05
C VAL A 287 11.30 2.39 20.95
N ILE A 288 10.10 2.92 20.66
CA ILE A 288 8.89 2.59 21.42
C ILE A 288 8.60 1.08 21.34
N ALA A 289 8.72 0.47 20.16
CA ALA A 289 8.53 -0.97 20.00
C ALA A 289 9.58 -1.80 20.77
N ALA A 290 10.84 -1.35 20.81
CA ALA A 290 11.89 -2.00 21.60
C ALA A 290 11.66 -1.90 23.12
N LEU A 291 10.92 -0.89 23.56
CA LEU A 291 10.53 -0.65 24.96
C LEU A 291 9.19 -1.32 25.34
N ALA A 292 8.66 -2.23 24.51
CA ALA A 292 7.35 -2.84 24.75
C ALA A 292 7.27 -3.59 26.09
N ASP A 293 8.33 -4.32 26.48
CA ASP A 293 8.36 -5.12 27.71
C ASP A 293 8.85 -4.36 28.95
N ALA A 294 9.33 -3.13 28.76
CA ALA A 294 9.77 -2.27 29.85
C ALA A 294 8.56 -1.75 30.67
N PRO A 295 8.69 -1.55 31.99
CA PRO A 295 7.63 -1.07 32.88
C PRO A 295 7.40 0.44 32.69
N ILE A 296 6.99 0.83 31.49
CA ILE A 296 6.75 2.20 31.08
C ILE A 296 5.25 2.37 30.85
N ASP A 297 4.68 3.40 31.47
CA ASP A 297 3.25 3.70 31.43
C ASP A 297 2.88 4.75 30.38
N GLY A 298 3.86 5.47 29.84
CA GLY A 298 3.62 6.47 28.80
C GLY A 298 4.89 7.06 28.20
N TYR A 299 4.74 7.67 27.03
CA TYR A 299 5.84 8.21 26.23
C TYR A 299 5.61 9.69 25.92
N GLY A 300 6.65 10.51 26.01
CA GLY A 300 6.64 11.85 25.41
C GLY A 300 7.62 11.91 24.24
N VAL A 301 7.09 12.25 23.06
CA VAL A 301 7.83 12.19 21.79
C VAL A 301 8.02 13.60 21.24
N GLY A 302 9.28 13.96 20.99
CA GLY A 302 9.67 15.29 20.52
C GLY A 302 10.08 15.33 19.05
N THR A 303 11.40 15.29 18.81
CA THR A 303 12.01 15.53 17.50
C THR A 303 11.50 14.60 16.41
N ARG A 304 11.36 13.30 16.72
CA ARG A 304 11.02 12.28 15.73
C ARG A 304 9.60 12.46 15.19
N VAL A 305 8.60 12.70 16.05
CA VAL A 305 7.23 12.96 15.55
C VAL A 305 7.18 14.27 14.76
N ALA A 306 7.82 15.34 15.22
CA ALA A 306 7.82 16.65 14.55
C ALA A 306 8.53 16.68 13.19
N THR A 307 9.30 15.64 12.87
CA THR A 307 10.06 15.51 11.61
C THR A 307 9.58 14.33 10.77
N GLY A 308 8.38 13.79 11.04
CA GLY A 308 7.81 12.66 10.30
C GLY A 308 8.64 11.38 10.43
N SER A 309 9.29 11.19 11.59
CA SER A 309 10.23 10.11 11.90
C SER A 309 11.43 10.03 10.93
N GLY A 310 11.91 11.19 10.46
CA GLY A 310 12.99 11.29 9.47
C GLY A 310 12.51 11.44 8.02
N HIS A 311 11.18 11.45 7.80
CA HIS A 311 10.57 11.73 6.50
C HIS A 311 9.69 12.98 6.62
N PRO A 312 10.25 14.19 6.45
CA PRO A 312 9.53 15.45 6.70
C PRO A 312 8.43 15.76 5.66
N THR A 313 8.31 14.94 4.61
CA THR A 313 7.34 15.10 3.53
C THR A 313 6.78 13.74 3.11
N ALA A 314 5.48 13.69 2.82
CA ALA A 314 4.82 12.53 2.23
C ALA A 314 5.20 12.30 0.75
N SER A 315 5.97 13.21 0.15
CA SER A 315 6.39 13.16 -1.27
C SER A 315 5.24 13.08 -2.26
N MET A 316 4.10 13.68 -1.91
CA MET A 316 2.96 13.88 -2.79
C MET A 316 3.31 14.86 -3.91
N VAL A 317 2.64 14.68 -5.04
CA VAL A 317 2.69 15.58 -6.20
C VAL A 317 1.29 15.97 -6.61
N TYR A 318 1.17 17.16 -7.17
CA TYR A 318 -0.06 17.70 -7.73
C TYR A 318 0.10 17.82 -9.24
N LYS A 319 -0.83 17.27 -10.03
CA LYS A 319 -0.64 17.13 -11.49
C LYS A 319 -1.94 17.34 -12.24
N LEU A 320 -1.88 18.10 -13.34
CA LEU A 320 -2.93 18.15 -14.34
C LEU A 320 -3.12 16.75 -14.94
N VAL A 321 -4.34 16.22 -14.88
CA VAL A 321 -4.70 14.90 -15.41
C VAL A 321 -5.73 14.97 -16.53
N ALA A 322 -6.56 16.02 -16.59
CA ALA A 322 -7.51 16.22 -17.67
C ALA A 322 -7.69 17.72 -17.96
N ILE A 323 -7.92 18.06 -19.23
CA ILE A 323 -8.17 19.45 -19.66
C ILE A 323 -9.08 19.46 -20.89
N ALA A 324 -10.01 20.40 -20.97
CA ALA A 324 -10.80 20.64 -22.18
C ALA A 324 -10.06 21.59 -23.12
N ASP A 325 -10.26 21.43 -24.43
CA ASP A 325 -9.67 22.34 -25.42
C ASP A 325 -10.45 23.67 -25.56
N GLY A 326 -11.66 23.74 -25.00
CA GLY A 326 -12.53 24.92 -24.92
C GLY A 326 -13.66 24.76 -23.92
N ASP A 327 -14.46 25.81 -23.71
CA ASP A 327 -15.66 25.75 -22.87
C ASP A 327 -16.74 24.86 -23.50
N GLY A 328 -17.37 24.00 -22.69
CA GLY A 328 -18.36 23.01 -23.14
C GLY A 328 -17.79 21.80 -23.92
N GLU A 329 -16.49 21.74 -24.19
CA GLU A 329 -15.82 20.61 -24.85
C GLU A 329 -15.49 19.49 -23.83
N PRO A 330 -15.46 18.21 -24.26
CA PRO A 330 -15.06 17.13 -23.37
C PRO A 330 -13.60 17.27 -22.93
N MET A 331 -13.33 16.99 -21.65
CA MET A 331 -11.97 17.00 -21.13
C MET A 331 -11.18 15.80 -21.64
N ARG A 332 -10.06 16.06 -22.32
CA ARG A 332 -9.14 15.00 -22.75
C ARG A 332 -8.16 14.63 -21.63
N PRO A 333 -7.85 13.34 -21.45
CA PRO A 333 -6.77 12.87 -20.58
C PRO A 333 -5.41 13.47 -20.96
N VAL A 334 -4.63 13.90 -19.96
CA VAL A 334 -3.24 14.33 -20.14
C VAL A 334 -2.33 13.62 -19.17
N ALA A 335 -1.14 13.27 -19.66
CA ALA A 335 -0.14 12.52 -18.92
C ALA A 335 1.27 12.97 -19.28
N LYS A 336 2.19 12.89 -18.32
CA LYS A 336 3.61 13.10 -18.59
C LYS A 336 4.21 11.84 -19.19
N LYS A 337 4.75 11.95 -20.41
CA LYS A 337 5.33 10.82 -21.19
C LYS A 337 6.84 10.58 -20.95
N SER A 338 7.40 10.94 -19.79
CA SER A 338 8.84 10.70 -19.53
C SER A 338 9.11 9.24 -19.16
N LYS A 339 10.18 8.65 -19.72
CA LYS A 339 10.56 7.21 -19.61
C LYS A 339 10.52 6.61 -18.19
N ASP A 340 10.75 7.42 -17.15
CA ASP A 340 10.82 6.93 -15.76
C ASP A 340 9.65 7.41 -14.87
N LYS A 341 8.65 8.11 -15.43
CA LYS A 341 7.51 8.70 -14.69
C LYS A 341 6.22 8.70 -15.51
N ALA A 342 5.86 7.58 -16.10
CA ALA A 342 4.57 7.43 -16.77
C ALA A 342 3.44 7.65 -15.75
N SER A 343 2.55 8.61 -16.02
CA SER A 343 1.34 8.84 -15.25
C SER A 343 0.12 8.44 -16.07
N VAL A 344 -0.90 7.87 -15.44
CA VAL A 344 -2.20 7.65 -16.11
C VAL A 344 -2.89 9.01 -16.24
N GLY A 345 -3.35 9.37 -17.44
CA GLY A 345 -4.14 10.59 -17.64
C GLY A 345 -5.61 10.38 -17.29
N GLY A 346 -6.38 11.45 -17.23
CA GLY A 346 -7.80 11.45 -16.89
C GLY A 346 -8.04 11.44 -15.39
N ARG A 347 -9.20 11.96 -14.99
CA ARG A 347 -9.72 11.88 -13.62
C ARG A 347 -9.81 10.44 -13.17
N LYS A 348 -9.43 10.17 -11.92
CA LYS A 348 -9.43 8.84 -11.31
C LYS A 348 -10.53 8.74 -10.28
N HIS A 349 -11.19 7.59 -10.26
CA HIS A 349 -12.20 7.26 -9.26
C HIS A 349 -11.70 6.06 -8.45
N PRO A 350 -11.23 6.26 -7.21
CA PRO A 350 -10.65 5.19 -6.41
C PRO A 350 -11.72 4.38 -5.66
N TYR A 351 -11.47 3.07 -5.59
CA TYR A 351 -12.31 2.08 -4.93
C TYR A 351 -11.47 1.16 -4.04
N ARG A 352 -12.13 0.58 -3.04
CA ARG A 352 -11.54 -0.41 -2.13
C ARG A 352 -12.40 -1.65 -2.00
N GLU A 353 -11.72 -2.75 -1.77
CA GLU A 353 -12.30 -4.06 -1.45
C GLU A 353 -11.81 -4.51 -0.08
N TYR A 354 -12.74 -5.02 0.72
CA TYR A 354 -12.47 -5.55 2.05
C TYR A 354 -12.90 -7.02 2.09
N ASP A 355 -12.20 -7.85 2.86
CA ASP A 355 -12.66 -9.21 3.13
C ASP A 355 -13.82 -9.23 4.14
N ALA A 356 -14.35 -10.42 4.40
CA ALA A 356 -15.42 -10.64 5.38
C ALA A 356 -15.04 -10.23 6.81
N GLY A 357 -13.74 -10.17 7.13
CA GLY A 357 -13.20 -9.72 8.41
C GLY A 357 -12.99 -8.20 8.50
N GLY A 358 -13.28 -7.46 7.43
CA GLY A 358 -13.07 -6.02 7.36
C GLY A 358 -11.62 -5.61 7.07
N ILE A 359 -10.76 -6.53 6.65
CA ILE A 359 -9.38 -6.23 6.26
C ILE A 359 -9.38 -5.72 4.82
N LEU A 360 -8.69 -4.59 4.60
CA LEU A 360 -8.53 -3.97 3.29
C LEU A 360 -7.65 -4.86 2.40
N ARG A 361 -8.19 -5.38 1.30
CA ARG A 361 -7.49 -6.32 0.39
C ARG A 361 -6.96 -5.67 -0.87
N ALA A 362 -7.65 -4.66 -1.37
CA ALA A 362 -7.23 -3.96 -2.57
C ALA A 362 -7.67 -2.50 -2.52
N GLU A 363 -6.86 -1.64 -3.14
CA GLU A 363 -7.25 -0.31 -3.56
C GLU A 363 -6.85 -0.15 -5.04
N TRP A 364 -7.76 0.37 -5.83
CA TRP A 364 -7.58 0.57 -7.27
C TRP A 364 -8.40 1.76 -7.73
N PHE A 365 -8.22 2.24 -8.96
CA PHE A 365 -9.07 3.29 -9.51
C PHE A 365 -9.53 2.99 -10.93
N THR A 366 -10.67 3.54 -11.31
CA THR A 366 -11.11 3.62 -12.71
C THR A 366 -10.74 4.96 -13.34
N GLY A 367 -10.80 5.06 -14.66
CA GLY A 367 -10.64 6.31 -15.41
C GLY A 367 -11.91 7.14 -15.49
N GLN A 368 -11.78 8.36 -16.01
CA GLN A 368 -12.81 9.41 -16.08
C GLN A 368 -14.14 8.97 -16.71
N ASP A 369 -14.08 8.08 -17.71
CA ASP A 369 -15.23 7.63 -18.49
C ASP A 369 -15.56 6.14 -18.24
N SER A 370 -14.96 5.53 -17.23
CA SER A 370 -15.25 4.16 -16.87
C SER A 370 -16.59 4.07 -16.11
N PRO A 371 -17.41 3.03 -16.35
CA PRO A 371 -18.61 2.77 -15.58
C PRO A 371 -18.26 2.57 -14.10
N THR A 372 -19.24 2.90 -13.25
CA THR A 372 -19.11 2.62 -11.83
C THR A 372 -19.02 1.10 -11.62
N PRO A 373 -18.02 0.63 -10.86
CA PRO A 373 -17.89 -0.78 -10.55
C PRO A 373 -19.10 -1.36 -9.79
N GLY A 374 -19.15 -2.69 -9.69
CA GLY A 374 -20.20 -3.41 -8.97
C GLY A 374 -20.29 -3.08 -7.47
N PRO A 375 -21.32 -3.57 -6.78
CA PRO A 375 -21.68 -3.15 -5.41
C PRO A 375 -20.61 -3.44 -4.34
N ASP A 376 -19.67 -4.35 -4.61
CA ASP A 376 -18.60 -4.71 -3.68
C ASP A 376 -17.45 -3.69 -3.66
N ALA A 377 -17.35 -2.84 -4.70
CA ALA A 377 -16.34 -1.79 -4.79
C ALA A 377 -16.80 -0.56 -4.01
N ARG A 378 -16.09 -0.24 -2.92
CA ARG A 378 -16.43 0.91 -2.08
C ARG A 378 -15.68 2.16 -2.54
N PRO A 379 -16.36 3.23 -2.99
CA PRO A 379 -15.69 4.47 -3.37
C PRO A 379 -14.96 5.06 -2.16
N VAL A 380 -13.76 5.59 -2.39
CA VAL A 380 -12.91 6.12 -1.31
C VAL A 380 -13.05 7.63 -1.15
N GLN A 381 -13.16 8.36 -2.27
CA GLN A 381 -13.30 9.81 -2.26
C GLN A 381 -14.70 10.25 -1.83
N VAL A 382 -14.74 11.33 -1.05
CA VAL A 382 -15.96 12.04 -0.66
C VAL A 382 -15.94 13.48 -1.18
N PRO A 383 -17.10 14.11 -1.38
CA PRO A 383 -17.21 15.54 -1.64
C PRO A 383 -16.57 16.37 -0.52
N LEU A 384 -15.66 17.27 -0.86
CA LEU A 384 -15.00 18.17 0.11
C LEU A 384 -15.38 19.63 -0.10
N VAL A 385 -15.35 20.08 -1.36
CA VAL A 385 -15.78 21.42 -1.79
C VAL A 385 -16.74 21.26 -2.96
N ARG A 386 -17.80 22.06 -3.00
CA ARG A 386 -18.73 22.14 -4.12
C ARG A 386 -19.01 23.58 -4.48
N GLY A 387 -18.77 23.95 -5.74
CA GLY A 387 -18.98 25.32 -6.22
C GLY A 387 -18.19 26.37 -5.42
N GLY A 388 -17.01 26.02 -4.90
CA GLY A 388 -16.21 26.87 -4.03
C GLY A 388 -16.59 26.85 -2.53
N GLU A 389 -17.66 26.18 -2.13
CA GLU A 389 -18.07 26.08 -0.71
C GLU A 389 -17.62 24.77 -0.08
N VAL A 390 -17.03 24.83 1.12
CA VAL A 390 -16.62 23.61 1.86
C VAL A 390 -17.86 22.89 2.39
N VAL A 391 -18.09 21.68 1.90
CA VAL A 391 -19.23 20.82 2.28
C VAL A 391 -18.85 19.71 3.27
N HIS A 392 -17.55 19.51 3.54
CA HIS A 392 -17.04 18.51 4.47
C HIS A 392 -16.29 19.16 5.65
N ARG A 393 -16.90 19.16 6.84
CA ARG A 393 -16.31 19.75 8.06
C ARG A 393 -16.46 18.84 9.28
N PRO A 394 -15.80 17.67 9.32
CA PRO A 394 -15.79 16.85 10.52
C PRO A 394 -15.02 17.56 11.65
N THR A 395 -15.41 17.29 12.88
CA THR A 395 -14.64 17.65 14.07
C THR A 395 -13.35 16.83 14.14
N LEU A 396 -12.35 17.33 14.88
CA LEU A 396 -11.09 16.61 15.04
C LEU A 396 -11.27 15.25 15.74
N ASP A 397 -12.26 15.13 16.63
CA ASP A 397 -12.59 13.87 17.32
C ASP A 397 -13.22 12.85 16.36
N GLU A 398 -14.08 13.29 15.44
CA GLU A 398 -14.63 12.42 14.38
C GLU A 398 -13.53 11.93 13.44
N VAL A 399 -12.60 12.82 13.05
CA VAL A 399 -11.41 12.47 12.26
C VAL A 399 -10.56 11.44 13.01
N ARG A 400 -10.29 11.66 14.30
CA ARG A 400 -9.51 10.74 15.14
C ARG A 400 -10.18 9.36 15.27
N ALA A 401 -11.49 9.34 15.51
CA ALA A 401 -12.25 8.09 15.60
C ALA A 401 -12.22 7.33 14.26
N PHE A 402 -12.33 8.05 13.14
CA PHE A 402 -12.21 7.47 11.82
C PHE A 402 -10.81 6.92 11.56
N ALA A 403 -9.74 7.67 11.87
CA ALA A 403 -8.35 7.23 11.75
C ALA A 403 -8.06 5.94 12.55
N ALA A 404 -8.59 5.85 13.78
CA ALA A 404 -8.49 4.63 14.56
C ALA A 404 -9.18 3.45 13.87
N SER A 405 -10.37 3.67 13.26
CA SER A 405 -11.09 2.63 12.54
C SER A 405 -10.37 2.17 11.27
N THR A 406 -9.72 3.09 10.52
CA THR A 406 -9.01 2.72 9.29
C THR A 406 -7.78 1.88 9.58
N LEU A 407 -7.05 2.16 10.67
CA LEU A 407 -5.94 1.31 11.11
C LEU A 407 -6.38 -0.13 11.39
N THR A 408 -7.58 -0.34 11.96
CA THR A 408 -8.08 -1.72 12.21
C THR A 408 -8.34 -2.52 10.95
N SER A 409 -8.46 -1.85 9.79
CA SER A 409 -8.61 -2.53 8.49
C SER A 409 -7.30 -3.04 7.90
N LEU A 410 -6.15 -2.76 8.52
CA LEU A 410 -4.86 -3.32 8.12
C LEU A 410 -4.55 -4.61 8.88
N PRO A 411 -3.96 -5.63 8.22
CA PRO A 411 -3.47 -6.79 8.92
C PRO A 411 -2.32 -6.41 9.88
N ALA A 412 -2.11 -7.22 10.92
CA ALA A 412 -1.18 -6.89 12.00
C ALA A 412 0.26 -6.69 11.53
N ASP A 413 0.68 -7.43 10.51
CA ASP A 413 2.00 -7.30 9.90
C ASP A 413 2.14 -5.96 9.16
N ALA A 414 1.08 -5.46 8.49
CA ALA A 414 1.07 -4.16 7.83
C ALA A 414 1.14 -2.98 8.79
N ARG A 415 0.70 -3.18 10.03
CA ARG A 415 0.84 -2.22 11.13
C ARG A 415 2.17 -2.31 11.87
N GLY A 416 2.96 -3.33 11.59
CA GLY A 416 4.27 -3.52 12.20
C GLY A 416 5.23 -2.36 11.89
N VAL A 417 6.14 -2.08 12.83
CA VAL A 417 7.21 -1.09 12.64
C VAL A 417 8.29 -1.57 11.68
N ALA A 418 8.41 -2.90 11.49
CA ALA A 418 9.37 -3.51 10.60
C ALA A 418 9.30 -2.92 9.19
N ALA A 419 10.46 -2.57 8.65
CA ALA A 419 10.56 -2.06 7.29
C ALA A 419 10.05 -3.11 6.31
N GLY A 420 9.28 -2.68 5.31
CA GLY A 420 8.78 -3.54 4.26
C GLY A 420 8.25 -2.73 3.08
N PRO A 421 7.91 -3.40 1.97
CA PRO A 421 7.25 -2.74 0.85
C PRO A 421 5.88 -2.19 1.28
N PRO A 422 5.31 -1.24 0.52
CA PRO A 422 3.93 -0.83 0.68
C PRO A 422 2.99 -2.04 0.74
N TYR A 423 2.03 -2.02 1.66
CA TYR A 423 1.05 -3.08 1.83
C TYR A 423 0.19 -3.28 0.58
N LEU A 424 -0.21 -2.17 -0.03
CA LEU A 424 -0.90 -2.14 -1.31
C LEU A 424 -0.22 -1.13 -2.25
N THR A 425 -0.54 -1.23 -3.53
CA THR A 425 -0.26 -0.21 -4.54
C THR A 425 -1.53 -0.01 -5.35
N THR A 426 -1.94 1.24 -5.52
CA THR A 426 -3.16 1.60 -6.23
C THR A 426 -2.87 1.73 -7.72
N THR A 427 -3.55 0.92 -8.52
CA THR A 427 -3.39 0.87 -9.98
C THR A 427 -4.71 1.11 -10.70
N LEU A 428 -4.61 1.46 -11.99
CA LEU A 428 -5.76 1.52 -12.88
C LEU A 428 -6.32 0.11 -13.06
N ARG A 429 -7.63 -0.05 -12.87
CA ARG A 429 -8.38 -1.16 -13.43
C ARG A 429 -9.31 -0.60 -14.51
N GLU A 430 -8.96 -0.87 -15.76
CA GLU A 430 -9.90 -0.73 -16.88
C GLU A 430 -10.91 -1.87 -16.73
N ASP A 431 -12.20 -1.62 -16.93
CA ASP A 431 -13.28 -2.58 -16.65
C ASP A 431 -12.90 -4.01 -17.01
N SER A 432 -12.72 -4.83 -15.99
CA SER A 432 -13.10 -6.22 -16.10
C SER A 432 -14.43 -6.29 -15.37
N ALA A 433 -15.49 -6.66 -16.10
CA ALA A 433 -16.58 -7.37 -15.47
C ALA A 433 -15.94 -8.37 -14.50
N MET A 434 -16.29 -8.30 -13.22
CA MET A 434 -15.80 -9.23 -12.21
C MET A 434 -16.13 -10.66 -12.65
N THR A 435 -15.19 -11.32 -13.30
CA THR A 435 -14.96 -12.74 -13.13
C THR A 435 -13.69 -12.80 -12.30
N ASP A 436 -13.83 -13.13 -11.02
CA ASP A 436 -12.75 -13.61 -10.17
C ASP A 436 -11.87 -14.57 -10.99
N THR A 437 -10.69 -14.12 -11.45
CA THR A 437 -9.90 -14.89 -12.41
C THR A 437 -9.21 -16.03 -11.69
N LYS A 438 -9.92 -17.14 -11.54
CA LYS A 438 -9.35 -18.35 -10.96
C LYS A 438 -8.48 -19.02 -12.00
N ARG A 439 -7.22 -19.29 -11.63
CA ARG A 439 -6.21 -19.87 -12.51
C ARG A 439 -6.04 -21.36 -12.21
N ALA A 440 -5.81 -22.15 -13.23
CA ALA A 440 -5.31 -23.52 -13.11
C ALA A 440 -3.92 -23.68 -13.71
N LEU A 441 -3.15 -24.63 -13.20
CA LEU A 441 -1.90 -25.09 -13.81
C LEU A 441 -2.11 -26.50 -14.35
N ILE A 442 -1.76 -26.74 -15.61
CA ILE A 442 -1.74 -28.09 -16.20
C ILE A 442 -0.29 -28.49 -16.47
N VAL A 443 0.18 -29.50 -15.76
CA VAL A 443 1.50 -30.13 -15.91
C VAL A 443 1.36 -31.33 -16.84
N VAL A 444 1.89 -31.23 -18.05
CA VAL A 444 1.66 -32.19 -19.13
C VAL A 444 2.77 -33.23 -19.19
N ASP A 445 2.42 -34.49 -18.95
CA ASP A 445 3.15 -35.71 -19.30
C ASP A 445 4.63 -35.72 -18.88
N VAL A 446 4.92 -35.28 -17.65
CA VAL A 446 6.28 -35.31 -17.08
C VAL A 446 6.59 -36.71 -16.52
N GLN A 447 6.67 -37.70 -17.41
CA GLN A 447 6.87 -39.12 -17.07
C GLN A 447 8.28 -39.61 -17.40
N ASN A 448 8.67 -40.72 -16.79
CA ASN A 448 9.98 -41.35 -16.99
C ASN A 448 10.28 -41.66 -18.46
N ASP A 449 9.29 -42.09 -19.24
CA ASP A 449 9.49 -42.36 -20.66
C ASP A 449 9.71 -41.11 -21.52
N PHE A 450 9.29 -39.94 -21.05
CA PHE A 450 9.44 -38.68 -21.79
C PHE A 450 10.66 -37.85 -21.37
N VAL A 451 11.39 -38.27 -20.34
CA VAL A 451 12.66 -37.66 -19.93
C VAL A 451 13.87 -38.48 -20.37
N GLU A 452 15.07 -37.94 -20.21
CA GLU A 452 16.30 -38.60 -20.63
C GLU A 452 16.45 -40.01 -20.02
N GLY A 453 16.69 -40.98 -20.90
CA GLY A 453 16.77 -42.41 -20.56
C GLY A 453 15.46 -43.19 -20.77
N GLY A 454 14.36 -42.50 -21.03
CA GLY A 454 13.06 -43.08 -21.37
C GLY A 454 12.90 -43.43 -22.85
N SER A 455 11.84 -44.17 -23.17
CA SER A 455 11.54 -44.68 -24.53
C SER A 455 11.30 -43.56 -25.55
N LEU A 456 10.85 -42.39 -25.09
CA LEU A 456 10.61 -41.16 -25.86
C LEU A 456 11.26 -39.95 -25.18
N GLY A 457 12.47 -40.14 -24.64
CA GLY A 457 13.15 -39.13 -23.85
C GLY A 457 13.43 -37.82 -24.59
N VAL A 458 12.96 -36.71 -24.04
CA VAL A 458 13.20 -35.36 -24.53
C VAL A 458 14.41 -34.74 -23.83
N ALA A 459 15.34 -34.17 -24.60
CA ALA A 459 16.50 -33.49 -24.04
C ALA A 459 16.09 -32.23 -23.25
N GLY A 460 16.60 -32.09 -22.04
CA GLY A 460 16.20 -31.08 -21.06
C GLY A 460 14.96 -31.45 -20.24
N GLY A 461 14.38 -32.64 -20.43
CA GLY A 461 13.16 -33.08 -19.76
C GLY A 461 13.29 -33.14 -18.24
N ARG A 462 14.37 -33.74 -17.73
CA ARG A 462 14.64 -33.78 -16.27
C ARG A 462 14.84 -32.39 -15.66
N GLU A 463 15.52 -31.50 -16.39
CA GLU A 463 15.73 -30.12 -15.95
C GLU A 463 14.40 -29.34 -15.89
N VAL A 464 13.53 -29.50 -16.89
CA VAL A 464 12.18 -28.94 -16.87
C VAL A 464 11.37 -29.51 -15.69
N ALA A 465 11.40 -30.82 -15.45
CA ALA A 465 10.71 -31.44 -14.32
C ALA A 465 11.13 -30.81 -12.98
N GLY A 466 12.43 -30.62 -12.74
CA GLY A 466 12.93 -29.93 -11.55
C GLY A 466 12.46 -28.47 -11.44
N ARG A 467 12.49 -27.72 -12.55
CA ARG A 467 11.99 -26.32 -12.56
C ARG A 467 10.49 -26.22 -12.33
N ILE A 468 9.71 -27.21 -12.79
CA ILE A 468 8.26 -27.27 -12.48
C ILE A 468 8.06 -27.49 -10.98
N SER A 469 8.84 -28.37 -10.35
CA SER A 469 8.81 -28.56 -8.89
C SER A 469 9.14 -27.28 -8.12
N GLU A 470 10.17 -26.55 -8.56
CA GLU A 470 10.53 -25.24 -7.99
C GLU A 470 9.40 -24.22 -8.16
N HIS A 471 8.76 -24.18 -9.33
CA HIS A 471 7.61 -23.32 -9.60
C HIS A 471 6.44 -23.65 -8.67
N LEU A 472 6.10 -24.93 -8.52
CA LEU A 472 5.05 -25.39 -7.62
C LEU A 472 5.35 -25.05 -6.15
N ALA A 473 6.61 -25.18 -5.70
CA ALA A 473 6.99 -24.82 -4.34
C ALA A 473 6.76 -23.33 -4.03
N GLY A 474 6.93 -22.45 -5.02
CA GLY A 474 6.73 -21.01 -4.87
C GLY A 474 5.30 -20.51 -5.13
N HIS A 475 4.56 -21.19 -6.01
CA HIS A 475 3.34 -20.65 -6.63
C HIS A 475 2.13 -21.59 -6.57
N ALA A 476 2.20 -22.74 -5.89
CA ALA A 476 1.05 -23.64 -5.81
C ALA A 476 -0.22 -22.96 -5.25
N ALA A 477 -0.07 -22.00 -4.33
CA ALA A 477 -1.18 -21.24 -3.75
C ALA A 477 -1.87 -20.29 -4.75
N ASP A 478 -1.26 -20.00 -5.90
CA ASP A 478 -1.81 -19.12 -6.93
C ASP A 478 -2.83 -19.83 -7.84
N TYR A 479 -2.90 -21.16 -7.74
CA TYR A 479 -3.74 -22.00 -8.60
C TYR A 479 -4.90 -22.61 -7.81
N ALA A 480 -6.13 -22.42 -8.32
CA ALA A 480 -7.32 -23.08 -7.79
C ALA A 480 -7.34 -24.59 -8.10
N VAL A 481 -6.70 -24.97 -9.21
CA VAL A 481 -6.53 -26.37 -9.64
C VAL A 481 -5.11 -26.53 -10.18
N ILE A 482 -4.40 -27.56 -9.71
CA ILE A 482 -3.16 -28.04 -10.31
C ILE A 482 -3.42 -29.46 -10.81
N ALA A 483 -3.47 -29.64 -12.13
CA ALA A 483 -3.71 -30.91 -12.79
C ALA A 483 -2.42 -31.44 -13.43
N ALA A 484 -2.08 -32.71 -13.21
CA ALA A 484 -0.92 -33.34 -13.85
C ALA A 484 -1.37 -34.51 -14.73
N SER A 485 -1.16 -34.43 -16.04
CA SER A 485 -1.52 -35.49 -16.97
C SER A 485 -0.43 -36.55 -17.11
N ARG A 486 -0.86 -37.74 -17.51
CA ARG A 486 -0.01 -38.88 -17.86
C ARG A 486 -0.62 -39.65 -19.03
N ASP A 487 0.24 -40.09 -19.95
CA ASP A 487 -0.07 -41.21 -20.82
C ASP A 487 -0.14 -42.51 -20.00
N TRP A 488 -1.16 -43.32 -20.27
CA TRP A 488 -1.54 -44.45 -19.44
C TRP A 488 -2.03 -45.61 -20.30
N HIS A 489 -1.13 -46.20 -21.08
CA HIS A 489 -1.46 -47.15 -22.15
C HIS A 489 -1.65 -48.59 -21.65
N HIS A 490 -2.61 -49.32 -22.23
CA HIS A 490 -2.80 -50.74 -21.92
C HIS A 490 -1.60 -51.58 -22.35
N ALA A 491 -1.25 -52.57 -21.54
CA ALA A 491 -0.24 -53.55 -21.90
C ALA A 491 -0.78 -54.54 -22.94
N GLY A 492 0.03 -54.88 -23.95
CA GLY A 492 -0.23 -56.00 -24.86
C GLY A 492 -1.19 -55.74 -26.03
N ASP A 493 -1.60 -54.49 -26.26
CA ASP A 493 -2.30 -54.07 -27.48
C ASP A 493 -1.67 -52.80 -28.09
N SER A 494 -2.04 -52.44 -29.32
CA SER A 494 -1.48 -51.28 -30.02
C SER A 494 -2.07 -49.93 -29.58
N ASN A 495 -2.91 -49.91 -28.54
CA ASN A 495 -3.62 -48.72 -28.03
C ASN A 495 -4.33 -47.92 -29.14
N GLY A 496 -5.08 -48.64 -29.97
CA GLY A 496 -5.82 -48.05 -31.09
C GLY A 496 -4.93 -47.63 -32.27
N GLY A 497 -3.78 -48.29 -32.45
CA GLY A 497 -2.78 -47.97 -33.47
C GLY A 497 -1.81 -46.85 -33.06
N HIS A 498 -1.76 -46.50 -31.78
CA HIS A 498 -0.81 -45.54 -31.21
C HIS A 498 0.62 -46.11 -31.18
N PHE A 499 0.77 -47.39 -30.86
CA PHE A 499 2.05 -48.10 -30.97
C PHE A 499 2.24 -48.66 -32.37
N HIS A 500 3.48 -48.65 -32.86
CA HIS A 500 3.85 -49.34 -34.09
C HIS A 500 3.56 -50.85 -34.01
N GLU A 501 3.22 -51.45 -35.15
CA GLU A 501 2.96 -52.88 -35.21
C GLU A 501 4.26 -53.69 -35.01
N PRO A 502 4.21 -54.90 -34.43
CA PRO A 502 5.39 -55.71 -34.20
C PRO A 502 6.19 -55.98 -35.49
N GLY A 503 7.44 -55.51 -35.53
CA GLY A 503 8.34 -55.67 -36.68
C GLY A 503 8.36 -54.49 -37.66
N GLU A 504 7.60 -53.42 -37.40
CA GLU A 504 7.70 -52.13 -38.07
C GLU A 504 8.50 -51.12 -37.22
N ASP A 505 9.03 -50.07 -37.85
CA ASP A 505 9.60 -48.94 -37.10
C ASP A 505 8.51 -47.87 -36.87
N PRO A 506 8.47 -47.22 -35.69
CA PRO A 506 7.57 -46.09 -35.46
C PRO A 506 7.86 -44.95 -36.44
N ASN A 507 6.81 -44.33 -36.96
CA ASN A 507 6.94 -43.22 -37.90
C ASN A 507 7.09 -41.86 -37.21
N TYR A 508 6.92 -41.80 -35.88
CA TYR A 508 7.02 -40.58 -35.04
C TYR A 508 6.07 -39.45 -35.47
N VAL A 509 4.97 -39.81 -36.15
CA VAL A 509 3.91 -38.89 -36.58
C VAL A 509 2.56 -39.40 -36.10
N THR A 510 2.25 -40.67 -36.37
CA THR A 510 1.01 -41.35 -35.95
C THR A 510 1.26 -42.62 -35.15
N THR A 511 2.46 -43.21 -35.26
CA THR A 511 2.86 -44.42 -34.52
C THR A 511 4.14 -44.18 -33.73
N TRP A 512 4.15 -44.71 -32.51
CA TRP A 512 5.20 -44.50 -31.51
C TRP A 512 5.79 -45.83 -31.03
N PRO A 513 7.02 -45.84 -30.46
CA PRO A 513 7.49 -46.98 -29.67
C PRO A 513 6.55 -47.24 -28.49
N VAL A 514 6.59 -48.45 -27.93
CA VAL A 514 5.87 -48.76 -26.69
C VAL A 514 6.44 -47.88 -25.57
N HIS A 515 5.58 -47.15 -24.88
CA HIS A 515 5.92 -46.24 -23.79
C HIS A 515 4.72 -46.08 -22.84
N CYS A 516 4.97 -45.55 -21.65
CA CYS A 516 3.96 -45.20 -20.65
C CYS A 516 2.92 -46.31 -20.39
N VAL A 517 3.37 -47.57 -20.42
CA VAL A 517 2.52 -48.74 -20.17
C VAL A 517 2.11 -48.79 -18.70
N GLN A 518 0.83 -48.99 -18.45
CA GLN A 518 0.24 -48.98 -17.11
C GLN A 518 0.97 -49.90 -16.14
N GLY A 519 1.43 -49.34 -15.02
CA GLY A 519 2.09 -50.08 -13.95
C GLY A 519 3.57 -50.40 -14.20
N GLU A 520 4.13 -49.95 -15.33
CA GLU A 520 5.57 -50.00 -15.59
C GLU A 520 6.25 -48.69 -15.18
N ALA A 521 7.55 -48.76 -14.87
CA ALA A 521 8.34 -47.62 -14.42
C ALA A 521 8.30 -46.44 -15.41
N GLY A 522 8.19 -46.71 -16.71
CA GLY A 522 8.08 -45.68 -17.75
C GLY A 522 6.85 -44.78 -17.62
N SER A 523 5.74 -45.32 -17.07
CA SER A 523 4.48 -44.59 -16.86
C SER A 523 4.45 -43.73 -15.59
N GLU A 524 5.41 -43.90 -14.68
CA GLU A 524 5.51 -43.08 -13.47
C GLU A 524 6.01 -41.67 -13.79
N TYR A 525 5.67 -40.69 -12.94
CA TYR A 525 6.24 -39.34 -13.07
C TYR A 525 7.76 -39.39 -12.95
N ALA A 526 8.44 -38.48 -13.66
CA ALA A 526 9.87 -38.30 -13.48
C ALA A 526 10.17 -37.97 -12.00
N PRO A 527 11.20 -38.57 -11.39
CA PRO A 527 11.48 -38.41 -9.95
C PRO A 527 11.81 -36.96 -9.56
N GLU A 528 12.22 -36.12 -10.52
CA GLU A 528 12.46 -34.70 -10.33
C GLU A 528 11.16 -33.87 -10.19
N LEU A 529 9.98 -34.42 -10.54
CA LEU A 529 8.68 -33.75 -10.37
C LEU A 529 8.08 -34.07 -8.99
N GLU A 530 8.01 -33.07 -8.13
CA GLU A 530 7.34 -33.12 -6.83
C GLU A 530 5.83 -32.96 -7.00
N THR A 531 5.09 -34.02 -6.73
CA THR A 531 3.64 -34.07 -6.98
C THR A 531 2.77 -33.70 -5.77
N GLY A 532 3.37 -33.35 -4.63
CA GLY A 532 2.63 -33.06 -3.39
C GLY A 532 1.65 -31.87 -3.47
N ALA A 533 1.85 -30.96 -4.43
CA ALA A 533 0.95 -29.84 -4.71
C ALA A 533 -0.09 -30.15 -5.80
N VAL A 534 0.00 -31.30 -6.49
CA VAL A 534 -0.94 -31.67 -7.55
C VAL A 534 -2.28 -32.02 -6.90
N THR A 535 -3.32 -31.33 -7.34
CA THR A 535 -4.68 -31.51 -6.83
C THR A 535 -5.44 -32.62 -7.58
N HIS A 536 -5.14 -32.82 -8.86
CA HIS A 536 -5.82 -33.78 -9.72
C HIS A 536 -4.80 -34.48 -10.63
N HIS A 537 -4.73 -35.80 -10.56
CA HIS A 537 -3.98 -36.60 -11.53
C HIS A 537 -4.90 -37.02 -12.66
N VAL A 538 -4.48 -36.81 -13.91
CA VAL A 538 -5.26 -37.09 -15.11
C VAL A 538 -4.55 -38.16 -15.92
N VAL A 539 -5.27 -39.20 -16.34
CA VAL A 539 -4.74 -40.26 -17.21
C VAL A 539 -5.43 -40.23 -18.56
N LYS A 540 -4.65 -40.34 -19.64
CA LYS A 540 -5.11 -40.37 -21.03
C LYS A 540 -4.47 -41.53 -21.80
N GLY A 541 -4.98 -41.82 -23.00
CA GLY A 541 -4.37 -42.83 -23.88
C GLY A 541 -4.75 -44.29 -23.60
N MET A 542 -5.76 -44.56 -22.75
CA MET A 542 -6.17 -45.91 -22.33
C MET A 542 -6.85 -46.71 -23.46
N GLY A 543 -6.06 -47.29 -24.38
CA GLY A 543 -6.54 -48.08 -25.51
C GLY A 543 -6.90 -47.28 -26.77
N VAL A 544 -6.71 -45.96 -26.76
CA VAL A 544 -6.92 -45.05 -27.90
C VAL A 544 -5.82 -44.00 -27.93
N PRO A 545 -5.40 -43.48 -29.11
CA PRO A 545 -4.47 -42.36 -29.19
C PRO A 545 -5.06 -41.12 -28.50
N ALA A 546 -4.28 -40.44 -27.66
CA ALA A 546 -4.64 -39.18 -27.01
C ALA A 546 -3.40 -38.30 -26.83
N TYR A 547 -3.55 -36.99 -27.00
CA TYR A 547 -2.45 -36.04 -26.91
C TYR A 547 -2.73 -34.94 -25.87
N SER A 548 -3.97 -34.48 -25.77
CA SER A 548 -4.38 -33.42 -24.87
C SER A 548 -4.78 -33.95 -23.49
N ALA A 549 -4.41 -33.23 -22.43
CA ALA A 549 -4.89 -33.52 -21.07
C ALA A 549 -6.43 -33.46 -20.96
N PHE A 550 -7.12 -32.76 -21.88
CA PHE A 550 -8.58 -32.68 -21.92
C PHE A 550 -9.25 -33.96 -22.45
N GLU A 551 -8.49 -34.86 -23.07
CA GLU A 551 -8.95 -36.19 -23.50
C GLU A 551 -8.89 -37.22 -22.36
N GLY A 552 -8.22 -36.87 -21.25
CA GLY A 552 -8.06 -37.72 -20.09
C GLY A 552 -9.16 -37.57 -19.03
N VAL A 553 -9.11 -38.46 -18.05
CA VAL A 553 -9.98 -38.44 -16.87
C VAL A 553 -9.16 -38.45 -15.59
N THR A 554 -9.70 -37.88 -14.51
CA THR A 554 -9.08 -37.93 -13.19
C THR A 554 -9.14 -39.33 -12.59
N ASP A 555 -8.42 -39.57 -11.48
CA ASP A 555 -8.58 -40.80 -10.69
C ASP A 555 -10.03 -41.04 -10.20
N ALA A 556 -10.83 -39.96 -10.10
CA ALA A 556 -12.25 -40.01 -9.77
C ALA A 556 -13.17 -40.24 -11.00
N GLY A 557 -12.60 -40.34 -12.20
CA GLY A 557 -13.32 -40.55 -13.46
C GLY A 557 -13.93 -39.28 -14.06
N GLU A 558 -13.53 -38.09 -13.61
CA GLU A 558 -14.05 -36.80 -14.10
C GLU A 558 -13.22 -36.30 -15.29
N ARG A 559 -13.86 -35.68 -16.27
CA ARG A 559 -13.13 -35.02 -17.38
C ARG A 559 -12.47 -33.75 -16.87
N LEU A 560 -11.24 -33.48 -17.30
CA LEU A 560 -10.49 -32.28 -16.86
C LEU A 560 -11.26 -30.98 -17.11
N LEU A 561 -11.96 -30.86 -18.24
CA LEU A 561 -12.78 -29.68 -18.55
C LEU A 561 -13.85 -29.41 -17.47
N ASP A 562 -14.49 -30.46 -16.97
CA ASP A 562 -15.56 -30.34 -15.99
C ASP A 562 -14.99 -29.95 -14.62
N VAL A 563 -13.83 -30.49 -14.25
CA VAL A 563 -13.08 -30.10 -13.04
C VAL A 563 -12.73 -28.61 -13.06
N LEU A 564 -12.16 -28.13 -14.16
CA LEU A 564 -11.79 -26.72 -14.31
C LEU A 564 -13.01 -25.80 -14.25
N LYS A 565 -14.10 -26.16 -14.94
CA LYS A 565 -15.35 -25.39 -14.91
C LYS A 565 -16.00 -25.37 -13.53
N ALA A 566 -16.02 -26.51 -12.82
CA ALA A 566 -16.57 -26.60 -11.47
C ALA A 566 -15.79 -25.75 -10.46
N ALA A 567 -14.47 -25.65 -10.63
CA ALA A 567 -13.61 -24.77 -9.83
C ALA A 567 -13.76 -23.28 -10.18
N GLY A 568 -14.51 -22.94 -11.24
CA GLY A 568 -14.70 -21.57 -11.72
C GLY A 568 -13.46 -20.99 -12.40
N VAL A 569 -12.59 -21.84 -12.95
CA VAL A 569 -11.36 -21.43 -13.63
C VAL A 569 -11.68 -20.65 -14.90
N THR A 570 -10.98 -19.53 -15.11
CA THR A 570 -11.08 -18.72 -16.33
C THR A 570 -9.75 -18.67 -17.10
N GLU A 571 -8.63 -18.94 -16.41
CA GLU A 571 -7.27 -18.86 -16.93
C GLU A 571 -6.51 -20.18 -16.70
N VAL A 572 -5.72 -20.63 -17.68
CA VAL A 572 -4.96 -21.88 -17.61
C VAL A 572 -3.50 -21.59 -17.97
N ASP A 573 -2.60 -21.89 -17.04
CA ASP A 573 -1.17 -21.99 -17.32
C ASP A 573 -0.83 -23.44 -17.73
N VAL A 574 -0.02 -23.60 -18.78
CA VAL A 574 0.41 -24.91 -19.29
C VAL A 574 1.93 -25.01 -19.18
N THR A 575 2.39 -26.19 -18.77
CA THR A 575 3.80 -26.58 -18.61
C THR A 575 3.94 -28.08 -18.92
N GLY A 576 5.14 -28.60 -19.20
CA GLY A 576 5.33 -30.04 -19.39
C GLY A 576 6.31 -30.44 -20.49
N ILE A 577 6.25 -31.70 -20.91
CA ILE A 577 7.18 -32.28 -21.88
C ILE A 577 6.47 -32.54 -23.22
N ALA A 578 7.24 -32.50 -24.31
CA ALA A 578 6.79 -32.56 -25.70
C ALA A 578 5.94 -31.33 -26.10
N THR A 579 6.60 -30.16 -26.09
CA THR A 579 6.07 -28.85 -26.54
C THR A 579 5.31 -28.96 -27.86
N ASP A 580 5.84 -29.75 -28.78
CA ASP A 580 5.36 -29.93 -30.16
C ASP A 580 4.11 -30.83 -30.27
N TYR A 581 3.83 -31.62 -29.23
CA TYR A 581 2.77 -32.63 -29.21
C TYR A 581 1.79 -32.37 -28.08
N CYS A 582 1.95 -33.04 -26.93
CA CYS A 582 0.95 -33.04 -25.86
C CYS A 582 0.73 -31.67 -25.22
N VAL A 583 1.81 -30.89 -25.02
CA VAL A 583 1.71 -29.51 -24.49
C VAL A 583 0.96 -28.61 -25.48
N ARG A 584 1.30 -28.69 -26.77
CA ARG A 584 0.59 -27.96 -27.84
C ARG A 584 -0.89 -28.33 -27.89
N ALA A 585 -1.20 -29.62 -27.93
CA ALA A 585 -2.59 -30.10 -27.98
C ALA A 585 -3.39 -29.63 -26.77
N THR A 586 -2.82 -29.76 -25.57
CA THR A 586 -3.46 -29.32 -24.32
C THR A 586 -3.73 -27.81 -24.29
N ALA A 587 -2.78 -27.00 -24.74
CA ALA A 587 -2.94 -25.54 -24.78
C ALA A 587 -3.97 -25.09 -25.84
N LEU A 588 -4.01 -25.76 -27.00
CA LEU A 588 -5.03 -25.50 -28.03
C LEU A 588 -6.43 -25.88 -27.55
N ASP A 589 -6.59 -27.03 -26.92
CA ASP A 589 -7.88 -27.49 -26.38
C ASP A 589 -8.36 -26.60 -25.23
N ALA A 590 -7.46 -26.15 -24.35
CA ALA A 590 -7.80 -25.16 -23.32
C ALA A 590 -8.33 -23.87 -23.96
N ARG A 591 -7.73 -23.46 -25.08
CA ARG A 591 -8.14 -22.25 -25.79
C ARG A 591 -9.49 -22.43 -26.49
N GLU A 592 -9.71 -23.56 -27.15
CA GLU A 592 -10.99 -23.92 -27.76
C GLU A 592 -12.11 -24.03 -26.72
N ALA A 593 -11.78 -24.54 -25.52
CA ALA A 593 -12.69 -24.60 -24.38
C ALA A 593 -13.05 -23.24 -23.77
N GLY A 594 -12.42 -22.15 -24.22
CA GLY A 594 -12.75 -20.77 -23.87
C GLY A 594 -11.92 -20.17 -22.74
N PHE A 595 -10.84 -20.82 -22.30
CA PHE A 595 -9.95 -20.27 -21.27
C PHE A 595 -8.99 -19.22 -21.85
N GLY A 596 -8.56 -18.27 -21.02
CA GLY A 596 -7.28 -17.59 -21.26
C GLY A 596 -6.15 -18.57 -21.02
N VAL A 597 -5.16 -18.64 -21.91
CA VAL A 597 -4.13 -19.68 -21.87
C VAL A 597 -2.75 -19.05 -21.96
N ARG A 598 -1.85 -19.48 -21.08
CA ARG A 598 -0.44 -19.07 -21.07
C ARG A 598 0.47 -20.30 -21.03
N LEU A 599 1.44 -20.35 -21.92
CA LEU A 599 2.52 -21.35 -21.87
C LEU A 599 3.68 -20.77 -21.05
N LEU A 600 4.04 -21.43 -19.94
CA LEU A 600 5.03 -20.90 -19.01
C LEU A 600 6.47 -21.03 -19.55
N ALA A 601 7.11 -19.89 -19.81
CA ALA A 601 8.48 -19.85 -20.33
C ALA A 601 9.46 -20.64 -19.46
N GLY A 602 10.32 -21.43 -20.11
CA GLY A 602 11.33 -22.23 -19.44
C GLY A 602 10.79 -23.43 -18.65
N LEU A 603 9.47 -23.62 -18.59
CA LEU A 603 8.82 -24.77 -17.95
C LEU A 603 8.24 -25.73 -18.99
N HIS A 604 8.80 -25.79 -20.19
CA HIS A 604 8.46 -26.83 -21.15
C HIS A 604 9.68 -27.25 -21.97
N ALA A 605 9.69 -28.52 -22.42
CA ALA A 605 10.71 -29.07 -23.30
C ALA A 605 10.05 -29.64 -24.55
N GLY A 606 10.68 -29.47 -25.70
CA GLY A 606 10.17 -29.95 -26.99
C GLY A 606 11.07 -31.03 -27.59
N VAL A 607 10.48 -31.92 -28.38
CA VAL A 607 11.13 -33.10 -28.95
C VAL A 607 12.22 -32.70 -29.96
N ALA A 608 11.92 -31.74 -30.83
CA ALA A 608 12.88 -31.25 -31.82
C ALA A 608 12.75 -29.73 -32.03
N PRO A 609 13.86 -28.98 -32.21
CA PRO A 609 13.82 -27.52 -32.29
C PRO A 609 12.87 -26.96 -33.37
N GLU A 610 12.83 -27.58 -34.55
CA GLU A 610 12.01 -27.12 -35.67
C GLU A 610 10.50 -27.30 -35.42
N SER A 611 10.09 -28.48 -34.95
CA SER A 611 8.69 -28.76 -34.60
C SER A 611 8.24 -27.94 -33.38
N SER A 612 9.14 -27.66 -32.45
CA SER A 612 8.85 -26.86 -31.25
C SER A 612 8.61 -25.41 -31.63
N ALA A 613 9.45 -24.86 -32.51
CA ALA A 613 9.26 -23.50 -33.03
C ALA A 613 7.92 -23.37 -33.77
N ALA A 614 7.59 -24.35 -34.63
CA ALA A 614 6.30 -24.37 -35.34
C ALA A 614 5.11 -24.45 -34.38
N ALA A 615 5.20 -25.27 -33.32
CA ALA A 615 4.17 -25.37 -32.30
C ALA A 615 3.97 -24.06 -31.53
N LEU A 616 5.05 -23.37 -31.15
CA LEU A 616 4.98 -22.08 -30.47
C LEU A 616 4.37 -20.98 -31.34
N ASP A 617 4.67 -20.98 -32.65
CA ASP A 617 4.06 -20.06 -33.62
C ASP A 617 2.55 -20.31 -33.76
N GLU A 618 2.13 -21.57 -33.79
CA GLU A 618 0.72 -21.95 -33.85
C GLU A 618 -0.04 -21.57 -32.58
N LEU A 619 0.52 -21.85 -31.40
CA LEU A 619 -0.07 -21.46 -30.12
C LEU A 619 -0.26 -19.95 -30.03
N ALA A 620 0.75 -19.17 -30.42
CA ALA A 620 0.64 -17.72 -30.48
C ALA A 620 -0.46 -17.26 -31.45
N THR A 621 -0.59 -17.92 -32.60
CA THR A 621 -1.64 -17.63 -33.60
C THR A 621 -3.04 -17.96 -33.07
N ALA A 622 -3.18 -19.01 -32.27
CA ALA A 622 -4.43 -19.39 -31.61
C ALA A 622 -4.80 -18.45 -30.43
N GLY A 623 -3.94 -17.50 -30.06
CA GLY A 623 -4.15 -16.56 -28.97
C GLY A 623 -3.75 -17.09 -27.60
N VAL A 624 -2.86 -18.09 -27.55
CA VAL A 624 -2.15 -18.49 -26.33
C VAL A 624 -1.01 -17.50 -26.07
N GLU A 625 -0.85 -17.05 -24.83
CA GLU A 625 0.30 -16.23 -24.44
C GLU A 625 1.55 -17.12 -24.40
N VAL A 626 2.42 -16.96 -25.39
CA VAL A 626 3.70 -17.66 -25.48
C VAL A 626 4.83 -16.69 -25.16
N GLN A 627 5.51 -16.91 -24.03
CA GLN A 627 6.69 -16.13 -23.66
C GLN A 627 7.93 -16.80 -24.27
N ARG A 628 8.59 -16.11 -25.19
CA ARG A 628 9.73 -16.62 -25.99
C ARG A 628 11.08 -16.33 -25.35
#